data_AF-A0ABD0REJ2-F1
#
_entry.id   AF-A0ABD0REJ2-F1
#
_cell.length_a   1.000
_cell.length_b   1.000
_cell.length_c   1.000
_cell.angle_alpha   90.00
_cell.angle_beta   90.00
_cell.angle_gamma   90.00
#
_symmetry.space_group_name_H-M   'P 1'
#
loop_
_entity.id
_entity.type
_entity.pdbx_description
1 polymer ?
#
loop_
_entity_poly.entity_id
_entity_poly.type
_entity_poly.pdbx_seq_one_letter_code
_entity_poly.pdbx_strand_id
1 'polypeptide(L)' 'ADAPNPALIPESDAVGVTVVLITCTYRGQEFIRIGYYVNNEYTDAELRENPPLKPDYGQ' A
#
# COMPACT_ATOMS: atom_id res chain seq x y z
N ALA A 1 -7.17 -1.03 -12.30
CA ALA A 1 -6.06 -0.18 -11.82
C ALA A 1 -4.94 -1.12 -11.45
N ASP A 2 -3.74 -0.86 -11.96
CA ASP A 2 -2.58 -1.71 -11.70
C ASP A 2 -2.04 -1.45 -10.29
N ALA A 3 -1.23 -2.39 -9.78
CA ALA A 3 -0.54 -2.22 -8.50
C ALA A 3 0.40 -0.99 -8.55
N PRO A 4 0.64 -0.32 -7.41
CA PRO A 4 1.61 0.78 -7.36
C PRO A 4 3.02 0.26 -7.71
N ASN A 5 3.84 1.13 -8.28
CA ASN A 5 5.25 0.81 -8.52
C ASN A 5 6.01 0.73 -7.18
N PRO A 6 6.56 -0.44 -6.79
CA PRO A 6 7.24 -0.59 -5.51
C PRO A 6 8.46 0.33 -5.35
N ALA A 7 9.14 0.69 -6.44
CA ALA A 7 10.33 1.54 -6.40
C ALA A 7 10.05 2.99 -5.95
N LEU A 8 8.78 3.40 -5.90
CA LEU A 8 8.36 4.72 -5.44
C LEU A 8 7.82 4.72 -4.01
N ILE A 9 7.69 3.54 -3.39
CA ILE A 9 7.20 3.37 -2.03
C ILE A 9 8.39 3.49 -1.08
N PRO A 10 8.35 4.37 -0.06
CA PRO A 10 9.35 4.37 0.99
C PRO A 10 9.43 2.99 1.66
N GLU A 11 10.64 2.49 1.88
CA GLU A 11 10.84 1.12 2.42
C GLU A 11 10.14 0.92 3.79
N SER A 12 10.04 2.00 4.59
CA SER A 12 9.33 2.00 5.88
C SER A 12 7.82 1.82 5.77
N ASP A 13 7.24 2.15 4.62
CA ASP A 13 5.79 2.20 4.39
C ASP A 13 5.31 1.02 3.53
N ALA A 14 6.24 0.15 3.11
CA ALA A 14 5.97 -1.00 2.27
C ALA A 14 5.17 -2.09 2.99
N VAL A 15 5.41 -2.26 4.30
CA VAL A 15 4.76 -3.24 5.17
C VAL A 15 4.02 -2.50 6.28
N GLY A 16 2.83 -2.96 6.60
CA GLY A 16 1.93 -2.34 7.57
C GLY A 16 0.73 -1.66 6.92
N VAL A 17 0.06 -0.82 7.70
CA VAL A 17 -1.23 -0.22 7.33
C VAL A 17 -1.04 1.01 6.45
N THR A 18 -1.67 0.98 5.28
CA THR A 18 -1.74 2.08 4.32
C THR A 18 -3.20 2.30 3.87
N VAL A 19 -3.44 3.21 2.93
CA VAL A 19 -4.79 3.56 2.46
C VAL A 19 -4.87 3.58 0.94
N VAL A 20 -5.93 3.00 0.40
CA VAL A 20 -6.34 3.18 -1.00
C VAL A 20 -7.50 4.17 -1.06
N LEU A 21 -7.40 5.17 -1.94
CA LEU A 21 -8.42 6.20 -2.12
C LEU A 21 -9.10 6.06 -3.48
N ILE A 22 -10.43 6.05 -3.46
CA ILE A 22 -11.27 6.17 -4.67
C ILE A 22 -11.95 7.53 -4.59
N THR A 23 -11.60 8.41 -5.54
CA THR A 23 -12.15 9.77 -5.63
C THR A 23 -13.03 9.94 -6.86
N CYS A 24 -14.13 10.68 -6.72
CA CYS A 24 -14.96 11.08 -7.85
C CYS A 24 -15.00 12.61 -7.96
N THR A 25 -14.88 13.10 -9.18
CA THR A 25 -14.73 14.52 -9.50
C THR A 25 -15.72 14.91 -10.59
N TYR A 26 -16.41 16.04 -10.41
CA TYR A 26 -17.27 16.65 -11.43
C TYR A 26 -16.82 18.10 -11.66
N ARG A 27 -16.56 18.47 -12.92
CA ARG A 27 -16.04 19.79 -13.31
C ARG A 27 -14.79 20.21 -12.51
N GLY A 28 -13.88 19.27 -12.27
CA GLY A 28 -12.63 19.51 -11.54
C GLY A 28 -12.78 19.61 -10.03
N GLN A 29 -14.00 19.46 -9.48
CA GLN A 29 -14.27 19.49 -8.04
C GLN A 29 -14.55 18.07 -7.54
N GLU A 30 -13.71 17.59 -6.62
CA GLU A 30 -13.93 16.32 -5.94
C GLU A 30 -15.16 16.41 -5.05
N PHE A 31 -16.08 15.46 -5.18
CA PHE A 31 -17.33 15.44 -4.41
C PHE A 31 -17.58 14.12 -3.67
N ILE A 32 -16.82 13.07 -3.98
CA ILE A 32 -16.82 11.79 -3.26
C ILE A 32 -15.38 11.35 -3.03
N ARG A 33 -15.10 10.86 -1.82
CA ARG A 33 -13.87 10.16 -1.45
C ARG A 33 -14.20 8.94 -0.59
N ILE A 34 -13.73 7.78 -1.02
CA ILE A 34 -13.86 6.52 -0.30
C ILE A 34 -12.45 6.04 0.02
N GLY A 35 -12.14 5.83 1.30
CA GLY A 35 -10.87 5.32 1.76
C GLY A 35 -11.00 3.91 2.31
N TYR A 36 -10.12 3.02 1.89
CA TYR A 36 -9.97 1.68 2.46
C TYR A 36 -8.62 1.58 3.14
N TYR A 37 -8.60 1.13 4.40
CA TYR A 37 -7.37 0.67 5.03
C TYR A 37 -6.92 -0.63 4.40
N VAL A 38 -5.64 -0.72 4.08
CA VAL A 38 -4.98 -1.89 3.52
C VAL A 38 -3.82 -2.21 4.44
N ASN A 39 -3.76 -3.45 4.94
CA ASN A 39 -2.62 -3.89 5.74
C ASN A 39 -1.77 -4.83 4.88
N ASN A 40 -0.53 -4.41 4.60
CA ASN A 40 0.42 -5.21 3.83
C ASN A 40 1.27 -6.01 4.81
N GLU A 41 1.21 -7.34 4.74
CA GLU A 41 1.98 -8.24 5.60
C GLU A 41 2.69 -9.29 4.74
N TYR A 42 3.85 -9.75 5.19
CA TYR A 42 4.47 -10.94 4.62
C TYR A 42 3.59 -12.17 4.89
N THR A 43 3.50 -13.05 3.91
CA THR A 43 2.79 -14.33 4.04
C THR A 43 3.60 -15.34 4.85
N ASP A 44 4.93 -15.25 4.79
CA ASP A 44 5.85 -16.06 5.60
C ASP A 44 5.96 -15.54 7.04
N ALA A 45 5.81 -16.43 8.01
CA ALA A 45 5.91 -16.13 9.43
C ALA A 45 7.34 -15.68 9.83
N GLU A 46 8.38 -16.27 9.24
CA GLU A 46 9.76 -15.91 9.60
C GLU A 46 10.08 -14.47 9.21
N LEU A 47 9.57 -14.01 8.08
CA LEU A 47 9.76 -12.64 7.58
C LEU A 47 8.88 -11.62 8.30
N ARG A 48 7.75 -12.05 8.87
CA ARG A 48 6.96 -11.21 9.78
C ARG A 48 7.70 -10.94 11.08
N GLU A 49 8.36 -11.96 11.64
CA GLU A 49 9.11 -11.84 12.89
C GLU A 49 10.47 -11.15 12.69
N ASN A 50 11.12 -11.41 11.56
CA ASN A 50 12.43 -10.87 11.20
C ASN A 50 12.35 -10.18 9.82
N PRO A 51 11.74 -8.97 9.75
CA PRO A 51 11.58 -8.28 8.48
C PRO A 51 12.95 -7.96 7.85
N PRO A 52 13.11 -8.20 6.54
CA PRO A 52 14.35 -7.85 5.84
C PRO A 52 14.53 -6.33 5.80
N LEU A 53 15.79 -5.88 5.66
CA LEU A 53 16.12 -4.45 5.52
C LEU A 53 15.49 -3.83 4.27
N LYS A 54 15.41 -4.62 3.18
CA LYS A 54 14.73 -4.23 1.95
C LYS A 54 13.45 -5.04 1.80
N PRO A 55 12.29 -4.40 1.59
CA PRO A 55 11.04 -5.12 1.42
C PRO A 55 11.06 -6.06 0.22
N ASP A 56 10.52 -7.26 0.39
CA ASP A 56 10.36 -8.25 -0.68
C ASP A 56 8.92 -8.25 -1.20
N TYR A 57 8.72 -7.78 -2.43
CA TYR A 57 7.41 -7.64 -3.07
C TYR A 57 7.01 -8.86 -3.92
N GLY A 58 7.85 -9.89 -4.01
CA GLY A 58 7.67 -11.04 -4.92
C GLY A 58 7.04 -12.29 -4.30
N GLN A 59 6.51 -12.19 -3.09
CA GLN A 59 6.00 -13.31 -2.28
C GLN A 59 4.54 -13.64 -2.54
#